data_AF-A0A7S2X7T8-F1
#
_entry.id   AF-A0A7S2X7T8-F1
#
_cell.length_a   1.000
_cell.length_b   1.000
_cell.length_c   1.000
_cell.angle_alpha   90.00
_cell.angle_beta   90.00
_cell.angle_gamma   90.00
#
_symmetry.space_group_name_H-M   'P 1'
#
loop_
_entity.id
_entity.type
_entity.pdbx_description
1 polymer ?
#
loop_
_entity_poly.entity_id
_entity_poly.type
_entity_poly.pdbx_seq_one_letter_code
_entity_poly.pdbx_strand_id
1 'polypeptide(L)'
;KEQQMRESTMFGSMNLEFAPTVASTNSLTQMFVDNGSGRDDDKTAVHPFSALTADNIDASIASWDETQHRCITPTILIKICKKLGYTLEWERVSSPQRYMKTVQEVLNKIKDCPVDVKQWICNIKLPEVAVQKMDKRAKTLTLTSGSLLREILGMLGEKRITIDKIKKEQRDYVIHANIQIAKLKKELDLSKGDKERSREGSADEIKEKIQSLENSKTMVEEQIYYLSTDIGSVSISGKWVREYAEGHDALSADELAAVLSGAEVFFDDERLDAPLRKANPKQVQIIDTISSMYGRNDPRVQNVVVHDSEHRIGLDTLAQAFARAGRSGVNNCVVMAIIDPHLLECFRAGSAMRSSVSKMDVYNKDTPKTERKRAPKPEDAKEEAAAATARETSTGATEAPKAAASKPSKSEEAKEAGEEEEVPDDWAAGLDGDDEEEEVPDDWAAEEG
;
A
#
# COMPACT_ATOMS: atom_id res chain seq x y z
N LYS A 1 -6.60 -6.16 25.43
CA LYS A 1 -6.67 -6.69 24.04
C LYS A 1 -5.37 -7.43 23.66
N GLU A 2 -4.17 -6.83 23.76
CA GLU A 2 -2.90 -7.56 23.56
C GLU A 2 -2.77 -8.78 24.48
N GLN A 3 -3.04 -8.59 25.78
CA GLN A 3 -2.99 -9.68 26.76
C GLN A 3 -3.93 -10.85 26.43
N GLN A 4 -5.18 -10.56 26.02
CA GLN A 4 -6.14 -11.59 25.58
C GLN A 4 -5.70 -12.33 24.31
N MET A 5 -4.97 -11.68 23.40
CA MET A 5 -4.41 -12.33 22.22
C MET A 5 -3.20 -13.20 22.58
N ARG A 6 -2.35 -12.76 23.52
CA ARG A 6 -1.23 -13.57 24.03
C ARG A 6 -1.70 -14.79 24.84
N GLU A 7 -2.80 -14.66 25.57
CA GLU A 7 -3.39 -15.73 26.40
C GLU A 7 -4.28 -16.69 25.61
N SER A 8 -4.62 -16.37 24.37
CA SER A 8 -5.42 -17.23 23.51
C SER A 8 -4.60 -18.41 22.99
N THR A 9 -5.12 -19.62 23.20
CA THR A 9 -4.55 -20.86 22.65
C THR A 9 -4.51 -20.89 21.13
N MET A 10 -5.32 -20.06 20.44
CA MET A 10 -5.29 -19.92 18.98
C MET A 10 -4.04 -19.19 18.48
N PHE A 11 -3.57 -18.19 19.22
CA PHE A 11 -2.44 -17.35 18.83
C PHE A 11 -1.13 -17.75 19.52
N GLY A 12 -1.18 -18.63 20.52
CA GLY A 12 -0.02 -19.08 21.28
C GLY A 12 1.07 -19.78 20.44
N SER A 13 0.73 -20.33 19.27
CA SER A 13 1.71 -20.89 18.33
C SER A 13 2.25 -19.88 17.32
N MET A 14 1.76 -18.64 17.31
CA MET A 14 2.22 -17.58 16.41
C MET A 14 3.19 -16.67 17.16
N ASN A 15 4.37 -16.44 16.58
CA ASN A 15 5.35 -15.51 17.15
C ASN A 15 4.89 -14.07 16.88
N LEU A 16 3.94 -13.60 17.68
CA LEU A 16 3.31 -12.29 17.53
C LEU A 16 4.26 -11.19 18.04
N GLU A 17 4.94 -10.52 17.12
CA GLU A 17 5.63 -9.26 17.40
C GLU A 17 4.58 -8.14 17.42
N PHE A 18 4.15 -7.73 18.62
CA PHE A 18 3.29 -6.56 18.77
C PHE A 18 4.15 -5.31 18.57
N ALA A 19 3.81 -4.52 17.55
CA ALA A 19 4.39 -3.19 17.43
C ALA A 19 4.17 -2.43 18.75
N PRO A 20 5.16 -1.66 19.23
CA PRO A 20 4.97 -0.80 20.40
C PRO A 20 3.71 0.02 20.19
N THR A 21 2.91 0.20 21.24
CA THR A 21 1.67 1.00 21.23
C THR A 21 1.97 2.37 20.65
N VAL A 22 1.84 2.49 19.32
CA VAL A 22 1.92 3.76 18.62
C VAL A 22 0.71 4.53 19.11
N ALA A 23 0.90 5.81 19.46
CA ALA A 23 -0.17 6.69 19.87
C ALA A 23 -1.39 6.43 18.98
N SER A 24 -2.52 6.13 19.63
CA SER A 24 -3.81 5.90 18.98
C SER A 24 -3.92 6.83 17.79
N THR A 25 -4.13 6.30 16.58
CA THR A 25 -4.21 7.11 15.36
C THR A 25 -5.09 8.32 15.63
N ASN A 26 -4.52 9.52 15.65
CA ASN A 26 -5.27 10.75 15.95
C ASN A 26 -6.08 11.24 14.74
N SER A 27 -6.27 10.37 13.75
CA SER A 27 -6.99 10.64 12.52
C SER A 27 -8.49 10.43 12.69
N LEU A 28 -9.24 11.37 12.13
CA LEU A 28 -10.66 11.31 11.85
C LEU A 28 -10.87 10.63 10.49
N THR A 29 -12.03 10.03 10.27
CA THR A 29 -12.31 9.29 9.03
C THR A 29 -13.46 9.96 8.29
N GLN A 30 -13.19 10.47 7.09
CA GLN A 30 -14.22 10.85 6.14
C GLN A 30 -14.63 9.60 5.35
N MET A 31 -15.89 9.21 5.47
CA MET A 31 -16.44 8.04 4.80
C MET A 31 -17.08 8.41 3.46
N PHE A 32 -16.94 7.49 2.51
CA PHE A 32 -17.57 7.50 1.20
C PHE A 32 -18.18 6.14 0.91
N VAL A 33 -19.34 6.12 0.29
CA VAL A 33 -19.91 4.90 -0.30
C VAL A 33 -19.54 4.86 -1.78
N ASP A 34 -19.04 3.72 -2.24
CA ASP A 34 -18.88 3.42 -3.67
C ASP A 34 -20.18 2.83 -4.22
N ASN A 35 -20.82 3.52 -5.17
CA ASN A 35 -22.07 3.06 -5.76
C ASN A 35 -21.88 2.03 -6.89
N GLY A 36 -20.64 1.57 -7.10
CA GLY A 36 -20.32 0.40 -7.91
C GLY A 36 -19.71 0.70 -9.28
N SER A 37 -19.54 1.96 -9.67
CA SER A 37 -18.82 2.28 -10.91
C SER A 37 -17.30 2.31 -10.73
N GLY A 38 -16.80 2.33 -9.49
CA GLY A 38 -15.36 2.42 -9.18
C GLY A 38 -14.72 3.77 -9.51
N ARG A 39 -15.50 4.72 -10.05
CA ARG A 39 -15.01 6.06 -10.39
C ARG A 39 -15.14 7.02 -9.20
N ASP A 40 -14.29 8.04 -9.17
CA ASP A 40 -14.29 9.02 -8.08
C ASP A 40 -15.54 9.90 -8.05
N ASP A 41 -16.18 10.15 -9.19
CA ASP A 41 -17.40 10.95 -9.34
C ASP A 41 -18.67 10.23 -8.86
N ASP A 42 -18.61 8.92 -8.67
CA ASP A 42 -19.72 8.09 -8.19
C ASP A 42 -19.68 7.85 -6.67
N LYS A 43 -18.63 8.35 -6.00
CA LYS A 43 -18.45 8.19 -4.56
C LYS A 43 -19.26 9.25 -3.81
N THR A 44 -20.15 8.80 -2.94
CA THR A 44 -21.00 9.71 -2.14
C THR A 44 -20.46 9.83 -0.72
N ALA A 45 -20.18 11.05 -0.26
CA ALA A 45 -19.77 11.30 1.11
C ALA A 45 -20.90 10.97 2.09
N VAL A 46 -20.59 10.14 3.10
CA VAL A 46 -21.56 9.68 4.10
C VAL A 46 -21.03 9.88 5.52
N HIS A 47 -21.90 9.64 6.50
CA HIS A 47 -21.55 9.65 7.92
C HIS A 47 -22.27 8.53 8.68
N PRO A 48 -21.87 8.19 9.92
CA PRO A 48 -22.48 7.10 10.67
C PRO A 48 -24.01 7.19 10.79
N PHE A 49 -24.54 8.41 10.95
CA PHE A 49 -26.00 8.61 11.06
C PHE A 49 -26.78 8.34 9.77
N SER A 50 -26.12 8.21 8.61
CA SER A 50 -26.80 8.05 7.31
C SER A 50 -27.51 6.69 7.17
N ALA A 51 -27.11 5.68 7.95
CA ALA A 51 -27.80 4.38 8.02
C ALA A 51 -28.85 4.29 9.15
N LEU A 52 -29.05 5.38 9.90
CA LEU A 52 -29.90 5.39 11.08
C LEU A 52 -31.27 5.99 10.81
N THR A 53 -32.20 5.68 11.71
CA THR A 53 -33.52 6.31 11.78
C THR A 53 -33.66 6.98 13.14
N ALA A 54 -34.64 7.88 13.29
CA ALA A 54 -34.91 8.51 14.58
C ALA A 54 -35.21 7.49 15.69
N ASP A 55 -35.73 6.31 15.34
CA ASP A 55 -36.10 5.25 16.28
C ASP A 55 -34.89 4.46 16.81
N ASN A 56 -33.83 4.31 15.99
CA ASN A 56 -32.68 3.46 16.34
C ASN A 56 -31.41 4.24 16.70
N ILE A 57 -31.42 5.56 16.53
CA ILE A 57 -30.25 6.41 16.75
C ILE A 57 -29.69 6.29 18.17
N ASP A 58 -30.55 6.26 19.19
CA ASP A 58 -30.12 6.23 20.59
C ASP A 58 -29.38 4.94 20.93
N ALA A 59 -29.96 3.80 20.53
CA ALA A 59 -29.37 2.48 20.70
C ALA A 59 -28.05 2.37 19.92
N SER A 60 -28.00 2.95 18.72
CA SER A 60 -26.81 2.93 17.87
C SER A 60 -25.67 3.73 18.50
N ILE A 61 -25.93 4.98 18.92
CA ILE A 61 -24.96 5.82 19.62
C ILE A 61 -24.47 5.15 20.91
N ALA A 62 -25.36 4.50 21.67
CA ALA A 62 -24.96 3.77 22.88
C ALA A 62 -24.04 2.57 22.61
N SER A 63 -24.03 2.06 21.38
CA SER A 63 -23.22 0.91 20.97
C SER A 63 -21.85 1.28 20.40
N TRP A 64 -21.62 2.56 20.11
CA TRP A 64 -20.40 3.09 19.50
C TRP A 64 -19.29 3.34 20.52
N ASP A 65 -18.05 3.14 20.09
CA ASP A 65 -16.83 3.48 20.82
C ASP A 65 -16.06 4.64 20.15
N GLU A 66 -14.93 5.01 20.75
CA GLU A 66 -14.09 6.11 20.27
C GLU A 66 -13.67 5.95 18.80
N THR A 67 -13.54 4.72 18.30
CA THR A 67 -13.19 4.44 16.90
C THR A 67 -14.33 4.85 15.97
N GLN A 68 -15.59 4.59 16.33
CA GLN A 68 -16.73 5.08 15.55
C GLN A 68 -16.89 6.60 15.68
N HIS A 69 -16.58 7.19 16.84
CA HIS A 69 -16.62 8.65 17.02
C HIS A 69 -15.69 9.40 16.06
N ARG A 70 -14.58 8.78 15.63
CA ARG A 70 -13.67 9.36 14.61
C ARG A 70 -14.30 9.53 13.25
N CYS A 71 -15.38 8.82 12.95
CA CYS A 71 -16.15 9.00 11.71
C CYS A 71 -17.03 10.26 11.73
N ILE A 72 -17.11 10.95 12.88
CA ILE A 72 -17.73 12.27 13.00
C ILE A 72 -16.65 13.31 12.74
N THR A 73 -16.52 13.70 11.47
CA THR A 73 -15.57 14.73 11.02
C THR A 73 -16.01 16.13 11.48
N PRO A 74 -15.12 17.15 11.45
CA PRO A 74 -15.45 18.50 11.90
C PRO A 74 -16.65 19.09 11.13
N THR A 75 -16.76 18.78 9.84
CA THR A 75 -17.89 19.18 8.99
C THR A 75 -19.23 18.65 9.52
N ILE A 76 -19.27 17.37 9.95
CA ILE A 76 -20.47 16.75 10.53
C ILE A 76 -20.77 17.38 11.89
N LEU A 77 -19.75 17.47 12.76
CA LEU A 77 -19.90 18.01 14.12
C LEU A 77 -20.47 19.44 14.10
N ILE A 78 -19.93 20.31 13.24
CA ILE A 78 -20.40 21.71 13.12
C ILE A 78 -21.88 21.76 12.70
N LYS A 79 -22.31 20.92 11.76
CA LYS A 79 -23.71 20.87 11.31
C LYS A 79 -24.66 20.43 12.43
N ILE A 80 -24.28 19.39 13.17
CA ILE A 80 -25.04 18.90 14.31
C ILE A 80 -25.12 19.98 15.39
N CYS A 81 -23.99 20.58 15.77
CA CYS A 81 -23.95 21.62 16.80
C CYS A 81 -24.84 22.82 16.45
N LYS A 82 -24.82 23.28 15.19
CA LYS A 82 -25.74 24.33 14.72
C LYS A 82 -27.21 23.97 14.91
N LYS A 83 -27.60 22.73 14.56
CA LYS A 83 -28.98 22.25 14.74
C LYS A 83 -29.37 22.15 16.22
N LEU A 84 -28.45 21.73 17.08
CA LEU A 84 -28.66 21.55 18.52
C LEU A 84 -28.54 22.85 19.34
N GLY A 85 -28.25 23.99 18.70
CA GLY A 85 -27.90 25.23 19.41
C GLY A 85 -26.71 25.04 20.37
N TYR A 86 -25.75 24.19 20.01
CA TYR A 86 -24.56 23.91 20.79
C TYR A 86 -23.40 24.78 20.34
N THR A 87 -22.86 25.61 21.24
CA THR A 87 -21.72 26.47 20.95
C THR A 87 -20.42 25.68 20.99
N LEU A 88 -19.72 25.64 19.85
CA LEU A 88 -18.38 25.07 19.74
C LEU A 88 -17.34 26.16 19.99
N GLU A 89 -16.56 26.02 21.06
CA GLU A 89 -15.44 26.89 21.38
C GLU A 89 -14.12 26.24 20.94
N TRP A 90 -13.16 27.05 20.48
CA TRP A 90 -11.87 26.56 19.99
C TRP A 90 -11.16 25.66 21.00
N GLU A 91 -11.18 26.03 22.28
CA GLU A 91 -10.51 25.27 23.35
C GLU A 91 -10.99 23.83 23.48
N ARG A 92 -12.23 23.55 23.06
CA ARG A 92 -12.87 22.23 23.13
C ARG A 92 -12.49 21.32 21.96
N VAL A 93 -11.93 21.89 20.90
CA VAL A 93 -11.56 21.16 19.67
C VAL A 93 -10.08 21.33 19.30
N SER A 94 -9.30 22.02 20.13
CA SER A 94 -7.89 22.34 19.86
C SER A 94 -6.93 21.16 19.95
N SER A 95 -7.39 20.00 20.44
CA SER A 95 -6.60 18.75 20.44
C SER A 95 -7.48 17.54 20.13
N PRO A 96 -6.92 16.42 19.64
CA PRO A 96 -7.67 15.19 19.34
C PRO A 96 -8.50 14.68 20.52
N GLN A 97 -7.93 14.68 21.74
CA GLN A 97 -8.62 14.21 22.95
C GLN A 97 -9.80 15.11 23.30
N ARG A 98 -9.62 16.43 23.21
CA ARG A 98 -10.69 17.40 23.49
C ARG A 98 -11.79 17.31 22.43
N TYR A 99 -11.40 17.15 21.17
CA TYR A 99 -12.32 16.94 20.06
C TYR A 99 -13.17 15.67 20.27
N MET A 100 -12.57 14.52 20.60
CA MET A 100 -13.29 13.28 20.90
C MET A 100 -14.25 13.43 22.08
N LYS A 101 -13.83 14.13 23.15
CA LYS A 101 -14.70 14.44 24.28
C LYS A 101 -15.91 15.28 23.86
N THR A 102 -15.69 16.30 23.04
CA THR A 102 -16.76 17.15 22.50
C THR A 102 -17.74 16.34 21.64
N VAL A 103 -17.23 15.43 20.80
CA VAL A 103 -18.06 14.51 20.02
C VAL A 103 -18.95 13.67 20.94
N GLN A 104 -18.38 13.07 22.00
CA GLN A 104 -19.14 12.28 22.97
C GLN A 104 -20.24 13.09 23.67
N GLU A 105 -19.95 14.33 24.07
CA GLU A 105 -20.92 15.23 24.71
C GLU A 105 -22.08 15.57 23.77
N VAL A 106 -21.78 15.87 22.51
CA VAL A 106 -22.78 16.13 21.47
C VAL A 106 -23.62 14.89 21.19
N LEU A 107 -23.01 13.72 21.09
CA LEU A 107 -23.69 12.43 20.92
C LEU A 107 -24.66 12.13 22.05
N ASN A 108 -24.29 12.43 23.30
CA ASN A 108 -25.19 12.29 24.44
C ASN A 108 -26.36 13.27 24.35
N LYS A 109 -26.12 14.52 23.95
CA LYS A 109 -27.18 15.52 23.76
C LYS A 109 -28.20 15.11 22.70
N ILE A 110 -27.78 14.39 21.64
CA ILE A 110 -28.68 13.88 20.60
C ILE A 110 -29.72 12.92 21.19
N LYS A 111 -29.34 12.09 22.17
CA LYS A 111 -30.25 11.09 22.76
C LYS A 111 -31.47 11.72 23.42
N ASP A 112 -31.30 12.89 24.01
CA ASP A 112 -32.37 13.62 24.70
C ASP A 112 -33.17 14.54 23.76
N CYS A 113 -32.86 14.55 22.47
CA CYS A 113 -33.54 15.41 21.51
C CYS A 113 -34.90 14.86 21.05
N PRO A 114 -35.83 15.76 20.66
CA PRO A 114 -37.05 15.40 19.96
C PRO A 114 -36.81 14.58 18.68
N VAL A 115 -37.81 13.78 18.28
CA VAL A 115 -37.77 12.87 17.11
C VAL A 115 -37.47 13.62 15.81
N ASP A 116 -38.02 14.82 15.61
CA ASP A 116 -37.78 15.64 14.41
C ASP A 116 -36.31 16.09 14.30
N VAL A 117 -35.67 16.42 15.43
CA VAL A 117 -34.25 16.75 15.47
C VAL A 117 -33.40 15.53 15.16
N LYS A 118 -33.72 14.36 15.75
CA LYS A 118 -33.04 13.09 15.46
C LYS A 118 -33.17 12.71 13.99
N GLN A 119 -34.37 12.84 13.42
CA GLN A 119 -34.62 12.57 12.01
C GLN A 119 -33.83 13.51 11.10
N TRP A 120 -33.73 14.79 11.46
CA TRP A 120 -32.92 15.76 10.73
C TRP A 120 -31.44 15.36 10.73
N ILE A 121 -30.90 14.88 11.86
CA ILE A 121 -29.50 14.45 11.99
C ILE A 121 -29.22 13.24 11.10
N CYS A 122 -30.12 12.25 11.07
CA CYS A 122 -29.98 11.08 10.19
C CYS A 122 -29.95 11.48 8.70
N ASN A 123 -30.67 12.56 8.34
CA ASN A 123 -30.80 13.06 6.98
C ASN A 123 -29.79 14.16 6.61
N ILE A 124 -28.74 14.38 7.42
CA ILE A 124 -27.71 15.38 7.10
C ILE A 124 -27.09 15.03 5.74
N LYS A 125 -27.08 16.01 4.84
CA LYS A 125 -26.30 15.93 3.60
C LYS A 125 -24.96 16.62 3.80
N LEU A 126 -23.88 15.93 3.47
CA LEU A 126 -22.56 16.54 3.36
C LEU A 126 -22.50 17.29 2.02
N PRO A 127 -22.17 18.60 2.01
CA PRO A 127 -21.95 19.33 0.77
C PRO A 127 -20.79 18.66 0.02
N GLU A 128 -20.74 18.74 -1.31
CA GLU A 128 -19.76 18.09 -2.21
C GLU A 128 -18.35 17.98 -1.60
N VAL A 129 -18.12 16.93 -0.81
CA VAL A 129 -16.81 16.60 -0.28
C VAL A 129 -16.16 15.79 -1.38
N ALA A 130 -15.25 16.40 -2.12
CA ALA A 130 -14.49 15.67 -3.12
C ALA A 130 -13.58 14.63 -2.43
N VAL A 131 -13.41 13.48 -3.08
CA VAL A 131 -12.36 12.53 -2.72
C VAL A 131 -11.02 13.26 -2.88
N GLN A 132 -10.26 13.37 -1.79
CA GLN A 132 -8.99 14.08 -1.78
C GLN A 132 -7.99 13.39 -2.71
N LYS A 133 -7.36 14.17 -3.59
CA LYS A 133 -6.21 13.69 -4.35
C LYS A 133 -5.07 13.39 -3.39
N MET A 134 -4.56 12.16 -3.47
CA MET A 134 -3.45 11.74 -2.63
C MET A 134 -2.13 12.35 -3.06
N ASP A 135 -1.23 12.57 -2.10
CA ASP A 135 0.18 12.81 -2.37
C ASP A 135 0.79 11.60 -3.12
N LYS A 136 1.78 11.85 -3.98
CA LYS A 136 2.52 10.83 -4.74
C LYS A 136 3.15 9.76 -3.85
N ARG A 137 3.43 10.07 -2.57
CA ARG A 137 4.00 9.14 -1.59
C ARG A 137 2.97 8.38 -0.76
N ALA A 138 1.70 8.78 -0.82
CA ALA A 138 0.63 8.16 -0.05
C ALA A 138 0.15 6.86 -0.72
N LYS A 139 -0.24 5.89 0.10
CA LYS A 139 -0.75 4.59 -0.33
C LYS A 139 -2.23 4.43 -0.01
N THR A 140 -2.93 3.72 -0.88
CA THR A 140 -4.26 3.17 -0.62
C THR A 140 -4.10 1.74 -0.12
N LEU A 141 -4.83 1.41 0.94
CA LEU A 141 -5.03 0.04 1.40
C LEU A 141 -6.42 -0.43 0.96
N THR A 142 -6.47 -1.32 -0.02
CA THR A 142 -7.69 -2.01 -0.45
C THR A 142 -7.81 -3.32 0.31
N LEU A 143 -8.92 -3.51 1.01
CA LEU A 143 -9.26 -4.72 1.75
C LEU A 143 -10.48 -5.37 1.12
N THR A 144 -10.38 -6.66 0.85
CA THR A 144 -11.49 -7.45 0.29
C THR A 144 -11.88 -8.61 1.19
N SER A 145 -13.18 -8.91 1.30
CA SER A 145 -13.67 -10.21 1.83
C SER A 145 -13.71 -11.30 0.78
N GLY A 146 -13.66 -10.94 -0.50
CA GLY A 146 -13.77 -11.88 -1.60
C GLY A 146 -12.44 -12.39 -2.11
N SER A 147 -12.46 -12.85 -3.37
CA SER A 147 -11.28 -13.31 -4.08
C SER A 147 -10.33 -12.16 -4.40
N LEU A 148 -9.08 -12.26 -3.93
CA LEU A 148 -8.00 -11.34 -4.29
C LEU A 148 -7.80 -11.25 -5.80
N LEU A 149 -7.90 -12.38 -6.50
CA LEU A 149 -7.78 -12.44 -7.96
C LEU A 149 -8.82 -11.52 -8.62
N ARG A 150 -10.09 -11.66 -8.22
CA ARG A 150 -11.17 -10.83 -8.75
C ARG A 150 -10.98 -9.36 -8.44
N GLU A 151 -10.51 -9.04 -7.23
CA GLU A 151 -10.24 -7.67 -6.79
C GLU A 151 -9.16 -7.00 -7.66
N ILE A 152 -8.01 -7.67 -7.81
CA ILE A 152 -6.90 -7.20 -8.63
C ILE A 152 -7.35 -7.00 -10.09
N LEU A 153 -8.11 -7.94 -10.64
CA LEU A 153 -8.63 -7.84 -12.01
C LEU A 153 -9.66 -6.72 -12.20
N GLY A 154 -10.45 -6.43 -11.17
CA GLY A 154 -11.37 -5.29 -11.12
C GLY A 154 -10.61 -3.97 -11.16
N MET A 155 -9.59 -3.83 -10.30
CA MET A 155 -8.74 -2.64 -10.24
C MET A 155 -7.93 -2.40 -11.51
N LEU A 156 -7.48 -3.47 -12.18
CA LEU A 156 -6.75 -3.35 -13.44
C LEU A 156 -7.62 -2.91 -14.62
N GLY A 157 -8.92 -3.26 -14.63
CA GLY A 157 -9.84 -2.91 -15.72
C GLY A 157 -9.27 -3.24 -17.11
N GLU A 158 -9.20 -2.24 -17.99
CA GLU A 158 -8.62 -2.35 -19.34
C GLU A 158 -7.08 -2.31 -19.35
N LYS A 159 -6.46 -1.90 -18.24
CA LYS A 159 -5.00 -1.78 -18.10
C LYS A 159 -4.32 -3.12 -17.80
N ARG A 160 -5.07 -4.23 -17.72
CA ARG A 160 -4.54 -5.59 -17.49
C ARG A 160 -3.31 -5.89 -18.36
N ILE A 161 -2.31 -6.54 -17.77
CA ILE A 161 -1.17 -7.06 -18.51
C ILE A 161 -1.63 -8.29 -19.28
N THR A 162 -1.45 -8.28 -20.60
CA THR A 162 -1.79 -9.38 -21.49
C THR A 162 -0.54 -9.98 -22.12
N ILE A 163 -0.65 -11.19 -22.65
CA ILE A 163 0.45 -11.80 -23.42
C ILE A 163 0.90 -10.93 -24.60
N ASP A 164 -0.02 -10.20 -25.24
CA ASP A 164 0.30 -9.32 -26.34
C ASP A 164 1.10 -8.09 -25.90
N LYS A 165 0.83 -7.57 -24.69
CA LYS A 165 1.66 -6.51 -24.08
C LYS A 165 3.07 -7.03 -23.82
N ILE A 166 3.21 -8.25 -23.28
CA ILE A 166 4.53 -8.88 -23.06
C ILE A 166 5.28 -9.04 -24.40
N LYS A 167 4.61 -9.57 -25.44
CA LYS A 167 5.20 -9.72 -26.79
C LYS A 167 5.54 -8.39 -27.44
N LYS A 168 4.83 -7.32 -27.11
CA LYS A 168 5.19 -5.97 -27.53
C LYS A 168 6.48 -5.53 -26.84
N GLU A 169 6.58 -5.65 -25.51
CA GLU A 169 7.80 -5.33 -24.76
C GLU A 169 9.02 -6.14 -25.24
N GLN A 170 8.84 -7.42 -25.59
CA GLN A 170 9.89 -8.25 -26.19
C GLN A 170 10.41 -7.68 -27.51
N ARG A 171 9.51 -7.19 -28.37
CA ARG A 171 9.89 -6.55 -29.65
C ARG A 171 10.55 -5.20 -29.41
N ASP A 172 9.98 -4.40 -28.52
CA ASP A 172 10.47 -3.07 -28.19
C ASP A 172 11.87 -3.15 -27.57
N TYR A 173 12.17 -4.17 -26.75
CA TYR A 173 13.52 -4.45 -26.24
C TYR A 173 14.55 -4.56 -27.36
N VAL A 174 14.27 -5.34 -28.40
CA VAL A 174 15.18 -5.54 -29.54
C VAL A 174 15.37 -4.23 -30.32
N ILE A 175 14.30 -3.45 -30.49
CA ILE A 175 14.33 -2.14 -31.16
C ILE A 175 15.20 -1.17 -30.35
N HIS A 176 14.97 -1.05 -29.05
CA HIS A 176 15.75 -0.17 -28.17
C HIS A 176 17.22 -0.56 -28.11
N ALA A 177 17.53 -1.85 -28.02
CA ALA A 177 18.91 -2.33 -28.08
C ALA A 177 19.59 -1.96 -29.41
N ASN A 178 18.89 -2.10 -30.55
CA ASN A 178 19.41 -1.67 -31.86
C ASN A 178 19.68 -0.16 -31.91
N ILE A 179 18.78 0.66 -31.38
CA ILE A 179 18.94 2.11 -31.33
C ILE A 179 20.15 2.48 -30.46
N GLN A 180 20.31 1.85 -29.28
CA GLN A 180 21.46 2.07 -28.41
C GLN A 180 22.78 1.63 -29.06
N ILE A 181 22.81 0.45 -29.69
CA ILE A 181 23.98 -0.01 -30.45
C ILE A 181 24.34 0.98 -31.56
N ALA A 182 23.36 1.50 -32.31
CA ALA A 182 23.60 2.48 -33.37
C ALA A 182 24.16 3.81 -32.82
N LYS A 183 23.65 4.29 -31.68
CA LYS A 183 24.18 5.47 -30.98
C LYS A 183 25.63 5.25 -30.54
N LEU A 184 25.91 4.14 -29.86
CA LEU A 184 27.26 3.79 -29.40
C LEU A 184 28.24 3.61 -30.55
N LYS A 185 27.82 3.02 -31.69
CA LYS A 185 28.64 2.90 -32.90
C LYS A 185 28.97 4.28 -33.48
N LYS A 186 27.99 5.19 -33.55
CA LYS A 186 28.21 6.58 -34.01
C LYS A 186 29.18 7.32 -33.09
N GLU A 187 29.05 7.18 -31.78
CA GLU A 187 30.00 7.78 -30.81
C GLU A 187 31.40 7.19 -30.91
N LEU A 188 31.51 5.87 -31.11
CA LEU A 188 32.79 5.21 -31.33
C LEU A 188 33.51 5.76 -32.58
N ASP A 189 32.76 6.03 -33.65
CA ASP A 189 33.34 6.59 -34.87
C ASP A 189 33.72 8.08 -34.72
N LEU A 190 32.94 8.85 -33.96
CA LEU A 190 33.27 10.25 -33.63
C LEU A 190 34.53 10.34 -32.74
N SER A 191 34.66 9.48 -31.73
CA SER A 191 35.83 9.45 -30.84
C SER A 191 37.16 9.04 -31.53
N LYS A 192 37.08 8.43 -32.72
CA LYS A 192 38.26 8.15 -33.56
C LYS A 192 38.64 9.33 -34.45
N GLY A 193 37.68 10.19 -34.79
CA GLY A 193 37.86 11.36 -35.67
C GLY A 193 38.31 12.61 -34.91
N ASP A 194 37.64 12.92 -33.80
CA ASP A 194 37.96 14.01 -32.90
C ASP A 194 38.46 13.40 -31.59
N LYS A 195 39.66 13.79 -31.13
CA LYS A 195 40.27 13.31 -29.87
C LYS A 195 39.51 13.79 -28.60
N GLU A 196 38.21 13.98 -28.69
CA GLU A 196 37.35 14.31 -27.57
C GLU A 196 37.01 13.03 -26.78
N ARG A 197 37.04 13.14 -25.45
CA ARG A 197 36.60 12.05 -24.57
C ARG A 197 35.08 11.89 -24.74
N SER A 198 34.66 10.69 -25.16
CA SER A 198 33.24 10.34 -25.20
C SER A 198 32.61 10.46 -23.82
N ARG A 199 31.35 10.88 -23.77
CA ARG A 199 30.53 10.91 -22.54
C ARG A 199 30.22 9.50 -22.01
N GLU A 200 30.28 8.48 -22.86
CA GLU A 200 29.89 7.10 -22.55
C GLU A 200 31.05 6.20 -22.11
N GLY A 201 32.27 6.74 -22.01
CA GLY A 201 33.46 6.01 -21.54
C GLY A 201 34.57 5.88 -22.58
N SER A 202 35.55 5.02 -22.31
CA SER A 202 36.64 4.73 -23.24
C SER A 202 36.15 3.97 -24.49
N ALA A 203 36.91 4.02 -25.60
CA ALA A 203 36.54 3.32 -26.83
C ALA A 203 36.38 1.79 -26.64
N ASP A 204 37.10 1.21 -25.69
CA ASP A 204 36.99 -0.22 -25.37
C ASP A 204 35.78 -0.51 -24.48
N GLU A 205 35.42 0.36 -23.53
CA GLU A 205 34.16 0.28 -22.78
C GLU A 205 32.94 0.38 -23.70
N ILE A 206 32.98 1.25 -24.71
CA ILE A 206 31.90 1.39 -25.70
C ILE A 206 31.76 0.12 -26.54
N LYS A 207 32.86 -0.50 -26.97
CA LYS A 207 32.83 -1.80 -27.69
C LYS A 207 32.28 -2.91 -26.80
N GLU A 208 32.66 -2.95 -25.53
CA GLU A 208 32.18 -3.94 -24.56
C GLU A 208 30.67 -3.77 -24.34
N LYS A 209 30.17 -2.52 -24.18
CA LYS A 209 28.74 -2.22 -24.11
C LYS A 209 27.99 -2.68 -25.37
N ILE A 210 28.53 -2.42 -26.57
CA ILE A 210 27.93 -2.87 -27.83
C ILE A 210 27.87 -4.41 -27.86
N GLN A 211 28.96 -5.09 -27.55
CA GLN A 211 29.02 -6.55 -27.57
C GLN A 211 28.08 -7.18 -26.53
N SER A 212 27.99 -6.58 -25.35
CA SER A 212 27.03 -6.96 -24.31
C SER A 212 25.57 -6.83 -24.79
N LEU A 213 25.21 -5.72 -25.44
CA LEU A 213 23.87 -5.52 -26.03
C LEU A 213 23.60 -6.45 -27.21
N GLU A 214 24.59 -6.76 -28.04
CA GLU A 214 24.46 -7.74 -29.12
C GLU A 214 24.24 -9.16 -28.56
N ASN A 215 24.93 -9.53 -27.48
CA ASN A 215 24.73 -10.78 -26.77
C ASN A 215 23.34 -10.85 -26.11
N SER A 216 22.91 -9.79 -25.41
CA SER A 216 21.61 -9.77 -24.72
C SER A 216 20.42 -9.87 -25.69
N LYS A 217 20.55 -9.37 -26.91
CA LYS A 217 19.55 -9.56 -27.98
C LYS A 217 19.40 -11.02 -28.41
N THR A 218 20.47 -11.80 -28.37
CA THR A 218 20.46 -13.22 -28.79
C THR A 218 19.99 -14.13 -27.66
N MET A 219 20.29 -13.78 -26.40
CA MET A 219 19.87 -14.54 -25.22
C MET A 219 18.48 -14.12 -24.73
N VAL A 220 17.45 -14.50 -25.48
CA VAL A 220 16.04 -14.12 -25.19
C VAL A 220 15.63 -14.47 -23.75
N GLU A 221 16.10 -15.58 -23.20
CA GLU A 221 15.76 -16.00 -21.82
C GLU A 221 16.30 -15.07 -20.73
N GLU A 222 17.39 -14.35 -21.01
CA GLU A 222 18.06 -13.45 -20.05
C GLU A 222 17.55 -12.00 -20.14
N GLN A 223 16.78 -11.68 -21.18
CA GLN A 223 16.19 -10.35 -21.34
C GLN A 223 15.22 -10.06 -20.19
N ILE A 224 15.29 -8.85 -19.64
CA ILE A 224 14.42 -8.38 -18.55
C ILE A 224 13.42 -7.39 -19.11
N TYR A 225 12.14 -7.64 -18.83
CA TYR A 225 11.01 -6.79 -19.21
C TYR A 225 10.41 -6.14 -17.97
N TYR A 226 10.14 -4.85 -18.07
CA TYR A 226 9.56 -4.04 -17.00
C TYR A 226 8.10 -3.78 -17.32
N LEU A 227 7.20 -4.20 -16.43
CA LEU A 227 5.77 -4.01 -16.59
C LEU A 227 5.25 -3.20 -15.43
N SER A 228 4.39 -2.22 -15.71
CA SER A 228 3.81 -1.34 -14.69
C SER A 228 2.30 -1.21 -14.86
N THR A 229 1.63 -1.06 -13.73
CA THR A 229 0.20 -0.81 -13.60
C THR A 229 -0.04 0.24 -12.51
N ASP A 230 -1.30 0.63 -12.30
CA ASP A 230 -1.66 1.54 -11.20
C ASP A 230 -1.49 0.89 -9.81
N ILE A 231 -1.39 -0.45 -9.74
CA ILE A 231 -1.19 -1.23 -8.51
C ILE A 231 0.30 -1.28 -8.15
N GLY A 232 1.19 -1.42 -9.14
CA GLY A 232 2.62 -1.56 -8.92
C GLY A 232 3.38 -1.88 -10.19
N SER A 233 4.58 -2.43 -10.03
CA SER A 233 5.40 -2.89 -11.15
C SER A 233 6.05 -4.24 -10.88
N VAL A 234 6.45 -4.93 -11.95
CA VAL A 234 7.18 -6.20 -11.91
C VAL A 234 8.32 -6.17 -12.91
N SER A 235 9.32 -7.02 -12.66
CA SER A 235 10.41 -7.27 -13.59
C SER A 235 10.48 -8.77 -13.87
N ILE A 236 10.22 -9.16 -15.11
CA ILE A 236 10.22 -10.57 -15.52
C ILE A 236 11.28 -10.83 -16.57
N SER A 237 11.88 -12.02 -16.55
CA SER A 237 12.84 -12.42 -17.57
C SER A 237 12.18 -13.18 -18.72
N GLY A 238 12.85 -13.32 -19.86
CA GLY A 238 12.39 -14.21 -20.93
C GLY A 238 12.23 -15.66 -20.49
N LYS A 239 13.08 -16.12 -19.55
CA LYS A 239 12.90 -17.43 -18.90
C LYS A 239 11.58 -17.51 -18.15
N TRP A 240 11.22 -16.46 -17.41
CA TRP A 240 9.93 -16.39 -16.70
C TRP A 240 8.76 -16.48 -17.69
N VAL A 241 8.83 -15.75 -18.81
CA VAL A 241 7.78 -15.77 -19.85
C VAL A 241 7.61 -17.17 -20.44
N ARG A 242 8.72 -17.82 -20.78
CA ARG A 242 8.70 -19.20 -21.29
C ARG A 242 8.10 -20.19 -20.28
N GLU A 243 8.47 -20.06 -19.01
CA GLU A 243 8.05 -20.98 -17.95
C GLU A 243 6.56 -20.81 -17.60
N TYR A 244 6.06 -19.57 -17.51
CA TYR A 244 4.75 -19.29 -16.93
C TYR A 244 3.70 -18.69 -17.87
N ALA A 245 4.11 -18.09 -18.98
CA ALA A 245 3.19 -17.44 -19.91
C ALA A 245 3.00 -18.23 -21.23
N GLU A 246 4.01 -19.00 -21.65
CA GLU A 246 3.98 -19.75 -22.92
C GLU A 246 4.16 -21.26 -22.76
N GLY A 247 4.47 -21.73 -21.55
CA GLY A 247 4.73 -23.13 -21.25
C GLY A 247 3.50 -24.04 -21.25
N HIS A 248 3.72 -25.34 -21.03
CA HIS A 248 2.65 -26.34 -20.94
C HIS A 248 1.68 -26.04 -19.79
N ASP A 249 2.19 -25.52 -18.68
CA ASP A 249 1.40 -25.16 -17.49
C ASP A 249 1.18 -23.64 -17.40
N ALA A 250 1.03 -22.98 -18.55
CA ALA A 250 0.87 -21.54 -18.64
C ALA A 250 -0.31 -21.04 -17.79
N LEU A 251 -0.12 -19.85 -17.21
CA LEU A 251 -1.17 -19.12 -16.54
C LEU A 251 -2.24 -18.70 -17.56
N SER A 252 -3.51 -18.77 -17.15
CA SER A 252 -4.59 -18.14 -17.90
C SER A 252 -4.40 -16.62 -17.98
N ALA A 253 -5.10 -15.96 -18.89
CA ALA A 253 -4.98 -14.51 -19.08
C ALA A 253 -5.24 -13.72 -17.79
N ASP A 254 -6.22 -14.16 -16.98
CA ASP A 254 -6.57 -13.51 -15.73
C ASP A 254 -5.54 -13.78 -14.62
N GLU A 255 -5.06 -15.01 -14.50
CA GLU A 255 -3.97 -15.36 -13.57
C GLU A 255 -2.69 -14.60 -13.91
N LEU A 256 -2.34 -14.52 -15.20
CA LEU A 256 -1.20 -13.77 -15.70
C LEU A 256 -1.31 -12.28 -15.36
N ALA A 257 -2.47 -11.67 -15.64
CA ALA A 257 -2.71 -10.27 -15.35
C ALA A 257 -2.60 -9.96 -13.84
N ALA A 258 -3.07 -10.86 -12.99
CA ALA A 258 -3.00 -10.69 -11.54
C ALA A 258 -1.59 -10.88 -10.99
N VAL A 259 -0.86 -11.90 -11.45
CA VAL A 259 0.54 -12.14 -11.06
C VAL A 259 1.45 -10.99 -11.51
N LEU A 260 1.20 -10.42 -12.70
CA LEU A 260 1.97 -9.30 -13.24
C LEU A 260 1.41 -7.93 -12.87
N SER A 261 0.43 -7.86 -11.97
CA SER A 261 -0.17 -6.60 -11.54
C SER A 261 0.79 -5.70 -10.76
N GLY A 262 1.85 -6.27 -10.16
CA GLY A 262 2.71 -5.59 -9.21
C GLY A 262 2.18 -5.59 -7.78
N ALA A 263 1.09 -6.31 -7.50
CA ALA A 263 0.60 -6.54 -6.15
C ALA A 263 1.51 -7.50 -5.38
N GLU A 264 1.80 -7.18 -4.11
CA GLU A 264 2.52 -8.08 -3.19
C GLU A 264 1.50 -8.82 -2.32
N VAL A 265 0.93 -9.90 -2.89
CA VAL A 265 -0.16 -10.69 -2.29
C VAL A 265 0.22 -12.15 -2.13
N PHE A 266 -0.61 -12.89 -1.40
CA PHE A 266 -0.51 -14.34 -1.26
C PHE A 266 -1.86 -14.95 -1.67
N PHE A 267 -1.87 -15.75 -2.73
CA PHE A 267 -3.09 -16.32 -3.29
C PHE A 267 -3.51 -17.64 -2.62
N ASP A 268 -2.64 -18.24 -1.81
CA ASP A 268 -2.82 -19.60 -1.27
C ASP A 268 -2.93 -20.65 -2.38
N ASP A 269 -2.23 -20.39 -3.49
CA ASP A 269 -2.13 -21.25 -4.65
C ASP A 269 -0.69 -21.17 -5.17
N GLU A 270 0.08 -22.24 -4.97
CA GLU A 270 1.49 -22.30 -5.37
C GLU A 270 1.67 -22.09 -6.89
N ARG A 271 0.65 -22.36 -7.71
CA ARG A 271 0.68 -22.07 -9.15
C ARG A 271 0.73 -20.57 -9.43
N LEU A 272 0.18 -19.73 -8.55
CA LEU A 272 0.20 -18.27 -8.64
C LEU A 272 1.33 -17.66 -7.80
N ASP A 273 1.57 -18.21 -6.61
CA ASP A 273 2.55 -17.69 -5.66
C ASP A 273 3.99 -17.94 -6.12
N ALA A 274 4.28 -19.07 -6.78
CA ALA A 274 5.61 -19.32 -7.35
C ALA A 274 6.00 -18.31 -8.44
N PRO A 275 5.20 -18.08 -9.50
CA PRO A 275 5.54 -17.09 -10.51
C PRO A 275 5.54 -15.66 -9.96
N LEU A 276 4.66 -15.33 -9.00
CA LEU A 276 4.66 -14.02 -8.34
C LEU A 276 5.96 -13.75 -7.59
N ARG A 277 6.45 -14.71 -6.78
CA ARG A 277 7.74 -14.59 -6.08
C ARG A 277 8.89 -14.36 -7.05
N LYS A 278 8.89 -15.04 -8.20
CA LYS A 278 9.93 -14.86 -9.23
C LYS A 278 9.82 -13.54 -9.99
N ALA A 279 8.62 -12.95 -10.10
CA ALA A 279 8.40 -11.66 -10.76
C ALA A 279 8.80 -10.45 -9.89
N ASN A 280 9.05 -10.67 -8.60
CA ASN A 280 9.53 -9.69 -7.63
C ASN A 280 8.77 -8.34 -7.67
N PRO A 281 7.47 -8.35 -7.32
CA PRO A 281 6.62 -7.17 -7.45
C PRO A 281 7.05 -6.01 -6.55
N LYS A 282 6.87 -4.80 -7.06
CA LYS A 282 7.07 -3.53 -6.36
C LYS A 282 5.71 -2.83 -6.22
N GLN A 283 5.06 -3.04 -5.09
CA GLN A 283 3.72 -2.51 -4.83
C GLN A 283 3.71 -0.98 -4.59
N VAL A 284 2.86 -0.30 -5.36
CA VAL A 284 2.51 1.11 -5.13
C VAL A 284 1.27 1.18 -4.25
N GLN A 285 0.23 0.38 -4.56
CA GLN A 285 -0.98 0.22 -3.76
C GLN A 285 -0.93 -1.09 -2.98
N ILE A 286 -1.57 -1.11 -1.81
CA ILE A 286 -1.68 -2.32 -1.00
C ILE A 286 -3.05 -2.93 -1.26
N ILE A 287 -3.08 -4.19 -1.68
CA ILE A 287 -4.31 -4.99 -1.82
C ILE A 287 -4.17 -6.18 -0.89
N ASP A 288 -5.20 -6.45 -0.09
CA ASP A 288 -5.14 -7.56 0.86
C ASP A 288 -6.53 -8.10 1.22
N THR A 289 -6.55 -9.26 1.88
CA THR A 289 -7.76 -9.76 2.52
C THR A 289 -7.97 -9.08 3.87
N ILE A 290 -9.22 -9.05 4.34
CA ILE A 290 -9.57 -8.57 5.67
C ILE A 290 -8.78 -9.29 6.77
N SER A 291 -8.57 -10.61 6.64
CA SER A 291 -7.81 -11.42 7.60
C SER A 291 -6.36 -10.97 7.72
N SER A 292 -5.75 -10.50 6.64
CA SER A 292 -4.35 -10.07 6.63
C SER A 292 -4.15 -8.63 7.10
N MET A 293 -5.22 -7.84 7.30
CA MET A 293 -5.08 -6.45 7.79
C MET A 293 -4.50 -6.41 9.21
N TYR A 294 -4.71 -7.47 9.99
CA TYR A 294 -4.26 -7.60 11.37
C TYR A 294 -2.73 -7.70 11.40
N GLY A 295 -2.08 -6.73 12.05
CA GLY A 295 -0.61 -6.63 12.10
C GLY A 295 0.01 -5.74 11.04
N ARG A 296 -0.73 -5.31 10.01
CA ARG A 296 -0.22 -4.38 8.99
C ARG A 296 -0.02 -2.98 9.58
N ASN A 297 1.18 -2.43 9.43
CA ASN A 297 1.58 -1.12 9.94
C ASN A 297 2.42 -0.33 8.92
N ASP A 298 1.79 0.13 7.84
CA ASP A 298 2.44 1.02 6.86
C ASP A 298 2.00 2.47 7.13
N PRO A 299 2.90 3.37 7.59
CA PRO A 299 2.55 4.75 7.89
C PRO A 299 2.14 5.54 6.65
N ARG A 300 2.47 5.09 5.44
CA ARG A 300 2.13 5.78 4.18
C ARG A 300 0.65 5.60 3.79
N VAL A 301 -0.08 4.71 4.46
CA VAL A 301 -1.51 4.50 4.19
C VAL A 301 -2.30 5.72 4.65
N GLN A 302 -2.92 6.40 3.69
CA GLN A 302 -3.80 7.56 3.95
C GLN A 302 -5.25 7.28 3.57
N ASN A 303 -5.46 6.32 2.67
CA ASN A 303 -6.78 5.89 2.22
C ASN A 303 -7.00 4.40 2.50
N VAL A 304 -8.22 4.05 2.86
CA VAL A 304 -8.67 2.66 2.95
C VAL A 304 -9.87 2.47 2.03
N VAL A 305 -9.85 1.40 1.26
CA VAL A 305 -10.98 0.94 0.45
C VAL A 305 -11.39 -0.41 1.01
N VAL A 306 -12.68 -0.60 1.27
CA VAL A 306 -13.20 -1.84 1.85
C VAL A 306 -14.31 -2.39 0.97
N HIS A 307 -14.00 -3.49 0.29
CA HIS A 307 -14.94 -4.27 -0.50
C HIS A 307 -15.35 -5.52 0.27
N ASP A 308 -16.64 -5.65 0.56
CA ASP A 308 -17.21 -6.75 1.31
C ASP A 308 -18.19 -7.57 0.48
N SER A 309 -17.72 -8.06 -0.67
CA SER A 309 -18.52 -8.88 -1.58
C SER A 309 -19.19 -10.10 -0.92
N GLU A 310 -18.57 -10.67 0.12
CA GLU A 310 -19.12 -11.82 0.84
C GLU A 310 -20.03 -11.46 2.02
N HIS A 311 -20.25 -10.17 2.30
CA HIS A 311 -21.07 -9.67 3.42
C HIS A 311 -20.64 -10.26 4.78
N ARG A 312 -19.34 -10.22 5.06
CA ARG A 312 -18.72 -10.80 6.26
C ARG A 312 -18.17 -9.76 7.22
N ILE A 313 -18.08 -8.49 6.80
CA ILE A 313 -17.49 -7.44 7.63
C ILE A 313 -18.50 -6.95 8.67
N GLY A 314 -18.09 -7.02 9.94
CA GLY A 314 -18.76 -6.34 11.04
C GLY A 314 -18.17 -4.97 11.37
N LEU A 315 -18.89 -4.21 12.20
CA LEU A 315 -18.51 -2.85 12.62
C LEU A 315 -17.09 -2.75 13.20
N ASP A 316 -16.68 -3.72 14.03
CA ASP A 316 -15.35 -3.72 14.66
C ASP A 316 -14.23 -3.91 13.62
N THR A 317 -14.48 -4.77 12.64
CA THR A 317 -13.54 -5.02 11.54
C THR A 317 -13.44 -3.80 10.63
N LEU A 318 -14.58 -3.17 10.33
CA LEU A 318 -14.62 -1.94 9.55
C LEU A 318 -13.88 -0.79 10.25
N ALA A 319 -14.11 -0.61 11.55
CA ALA A 319 -13.43 0.39 12.35
C ALA A 319 -11.91 0.16 12.43
N GLN A 320 -11.49 -1.11 12.51
CA GLN A 320 -10.08 -1.48 12.47
C GLN A 320 -9.43 -1.23 11.12
N ALA A 321 -10.18 -1.45 10.02
CA ALA A 321 -9.73 -1.09 8.67
C ALA A 321 -9.47 0.42 8.60
N PHE A 322 -10.43 1.25 9.03
CA PHE A 322 -10.28 2.71 9.04
C PHE A 322 -9.06 3.18 9.84
N ALA A 323 -8.81 2.54 10.99
CA ALA A 323 -7.66 2.84 11.85
C ALA A 323 -6.29 2.45 11.25
N ARG A 324 -6.25 1.83 10.06
CA ARG A 324 -5.00 1.60 9.32
C ARG A 324 -4.53 2.85 8.59
N ALA A 325 -5.43 3.75 8.20
CA ALA A 325 -5.04 5.02 7.61
C ALA A 325 -4.66 6.07 8.67
N GLY A 326 -3.75 6.98 8.28
CA GLY A 326 -3.40 8.15 9.08
C GLY A 326 -2.39 7.87 10.19
N ARG A 327 -1.58 6.81 10.03
CA ARG A 327 -0.49 6.45 10.94
C ARG A 327 0.79 7.25 10.70
N SER A 328 0.90 7.96 9.57
CA SER A 328 2.06 8.82 9.28
C SER A 328 2.30 9.90 10.33
N GLY A 329 1.24 10.38 10.99
CA GLY A 329 1.31 11.56 11.85
C GLY A 329 1.58 12.88 11.08
N VAL A 330 1.66 12.82 9.75
CA VAL A 330 1.99 13.96 8.88
C VAL A 330 0.72 14.67 8.45
N ASN A 331 0.56 15.93 8.89
CA ASN A 331 -0.29 17.06 8.45
C ASN A 331 -1.78 16.85 8.11
N ASN A 332 -2.26 15.66 7.76
CA ASN A 332 -3.67 15.39 7.49
C ASN A 332 -4.28 14.58 8.64
N CYS A 333 -5.09 15.26 9.45
CA CYS A 333 -5.85 14.61 10.52
C CYS A 333 -7.12 13.91 10.02
N VAL A 334 -7.49 14.05 8.75
CA VAL A 334 -8.66 13.36 8.17
C VAL A 334 -8.18 12.38 7.11
N VAL A 335 -8.50 11.11 7.30
CA VAL A 335 -8.24 10.03 6.35
C VAL A 335 -9.51 9.68 5.60
N MET A 336 -9.37 9.07 4.42
CA MET A 336 -10.53 8.63 3.65
C MET A 336 -10.77 7.14 3.80
N ALA A 337 -12.04 6.79 3.96
CA ALA A 337 -12.51 5.42 3.88
C ALA A 337 -13.58 5.32 2.80
N ILE A 338 -13.36 4.46 1.81
CA ILE A 338 -14.34 4.13 0.78
C ILE A 338 -14.88 2.74 1.11
N ILE A 339 -16.20 2.59 1.19
CA ILE A 339 -16.85 1.35 1.63
C ILE A 339 -17.98 0.97 0.67
N ASP A 340 -18.26 -0.33 0.58
CA ASP A 340 -19.48 -0.79 -0.08
C ASP A 340 -20.75 -0.27 0.64
N PRO A 341 -21.87 -0.03 -0.08
CA PRO A 341 -23.06 0.60 0.50
C PRO A 341 -23.65 -0.13 1.71
N HIS A 342 -23.64 -1.46 1.71
CA HIS A 342 -24.22 -2.26 2.80
C HIS A 342 -23.43 -2.15 4.09
N LEU A 343 -22.14 -1.79 4.04
CA LEU A 343 -21.29 -1.63 5.23
C LEU A 343 -21.69 -0.42 6.07
N LEU A 344 -22.42 0.54 5.50
CA LEU A 344 -22.96 1.66 6.25
C LEU A 344 -23.98 1.19 7.30
N GLU A 345 -24.72 0.11 7.02
CA GLU A 345 -25.69 -0.48 7.95
C GLU A 345 -25.01 -1.08 9.20
N CYS A 346 -23.70 -1.34 9.18
CA CYS A 346 -22.95 -1.79 10.35
C CYS A 346 -23.01 -0.80 11.52
N PHE A 347 -23.27 0.48 11.27
CA PHE A 347 -23.40 1.50 12.31
C PHE A 347 -24.72 1.41 13.09
N ARG A 348 -25.72 0.64 12.62
CA ARG A 348 -27.00 0.46 13.29
C ARG A 348 -26.89 -0.49 14.48
N ALA A 349 -27.52 -0.13 15.59
CA ALA A 349 -27.66 -1.01 16.75
C ALA A 349 -28.34 -2.32 16.38
N GLY A 350 -27.84 -3.44 16.92
CA GLY A 350 -28.40 -4.77 16.64
C GLY A 350 -28.08 -5.31 15.25
N SER A 351 -27.22 -4.63 14.47
CA SER A 351 -26.54 -5.25 13.34
C SER A 351 -25.96 -6.60 13.79
N ALA A 352 -26.36 -7.68 13.12
CA ALA A 352 -26.02 -9.05 13.49
C ALA A 352 -24.50 -9.33 13.46
N MET A 353 -23.71 -8.41 12.91
CA MET A 353 -22.25 -8.52 12.77
C MET A 353 -21.52 -7.40 13.52
N ARG A 354 -21.16 -7.64 14.78
CA ARG A 354 -20.20 -6.78 15.48
C ARG A 354 -18.76 -7.04 15.01
N SER A 355 -18.34 -8.30 14.90
CA SER A 355 -17.00 -8.64 14.43
C SER A 355 -17.00 -9.80 13.42
N SER A 356 -16.10 -9.72 12.43
CA SER A 356 -15.91 -10.76 11.41
C SER A 356 -15.21 -12.01 11.97
N VAL A 357 -14.56 -11.88 13.15
CA VAL A 357 -13.77 -12.95 13.79
C VAL A 357 -14.62 -14.20 14.03
N SER A 358 -15.88 -14.05 14.42
CA SER A 358 -16.82 -15.16 14.62
C SER A 358 -17.09 -16.00 13.37
N LYS A 359 -16.86 -15.45 12.16
CA LYS A 359 -16.99 -16.16 10.88
C LYS A 359 -15.63 -16.56 10.28
N MET A 360 -14.52 -15.92 10.67
CA MET A 360 -13.17 -16.31 10.22
C MET A 360 -12.71 -17.65 10.83
N ASP A 361 -13.20 -18.02 12.02
CA ASP A 361 -12.90 -19.32 12.66
C ASP A 361 -13.31 -20.54 11.83
N VAL A 362 -14.16 -20.37 10.82
CA VAL A 362 -14.63 -21.47 9.96
C VAL A 362 -13.59 -21.81 8.88
N TYR A 363 -12.73 -20.87 8.47
CA TYR A 363 -11.79 -21.08 7.36
C TYR A 363 -10.41 -21.60 7.78
N ASN A 364 -10.04 -21.43 9.05
CA ASN A 364 -8.69 -21.75 9.55
C ASN A 364 -8.50 -23.21 9.99
N LYS A 365 -9.52 -24.08 9.78
CA LYS A 365 -9.42 -25.52 10.10
C LYS A 365 -8.90 -26.37 8.95
N ASP A 366 -9.00 -25.90 7.72
CA ASP A 366 -8.66 -26.68 6.52
C ASP A 366 -7.37 -26.21 5.83
N THR A 367 -6.74 -25.14 6.29
CA THR A 367 -5.44 -24.67 5.79
C THR A 367 -4.30 -25.34 6.56
N PRO A 368 -3.43 -26.13 5.91
CA PRO A 368 -2.22 -26.64 6.55
C PRO A 368 -1.37 -25.46 6.98
N LYS A 369 -0.94 -25.45 8.25
CA LYS A 369 -0.04 -24.43 8.81
C LYS A 369 1.30 -24.47 8.10
N THR A 370 1.46 -23.74 7.01
CA THR A 370 2.77 -23.45 6.43
C THR A 370 3.40 -22.36 7.29
N GLU A 371 4.39 -22.76 8.10
CA GLU A 371 5.28 -21.83 8.77
C GLU A 371 5.87 -20.88 7.72
N ARG A 372 5.49 -19.59 7.76
CA ARG A 372 6.18 -18.55 7.01
C ARG A 372 7.62 -18.49 7.50
N LYS A 373 8.53 -19.21 6.82
CA LYS A 373 9.96 -18.96 6.96
C LYS A 373 10.19 -17.53 6.47
N ARG A 374 10.52 -16.63 7.41
CA ARG A 374 11.08 -15.31 7.09
C ARG A 374 12.22 -15.54 6.08
N ALA A 375 12.27 -14.75 5.01
CA ALA A 375 13.49 -14.62 4.25
C ALA A 375 14.61 -14.23 5.25
N PRO A 376 15.75 -14.95 5.25
CA PRO A 376 16.84 -14.65 6.19
C PRO A 376 17.27 -13.20 6.00
N LYS A 377 17.53 -12.49 7.10
CA LYS A 377 18.06 -11.13 7.02
C LYS A 377 19.46 -11.23 6.37
N PRO A 378 19.91 -10.19 5.63
CA PRO A 378 21.25 -10.16 5.05
C PRO A 378 22.38 -10.35 6.08
N GLU A 379 22.09 -10.10 7.36
CA GLU A 379 23.01 -10.29 8.48
C GLU A 379 23.18 -11.78 8.84
N ASP A 380 22.11 -12.58 8.75
CA ASP A 380 22.14 -14.03 9.03
C ASP A 380 22.92 -14.80 7.94
N ALA A 381 22.88 -14.32 6.69
CA ALA A 381 23.64 -14.90 5.57
C ALA A 381 25.16 -14.65 5.68
N LYS A 382 25.57 -13.57 6.37
CA LYS A 382 27.00 -13.29 6.63
C LYS A 382 27.54 -14.17 7.77
N GLU A 383 26.72 -14.48 8.77
CA GLU A 383 27.13 -15.35 9.88
C GLU A 383 27.21 -16.82 9.45
N GLU A 384 26.34 -17.27 8.54
CA GLU A 384 26.39 -18.63 7.98
C GLU A 384 27.58 -18.83 7.01
N ALA A 385 27.95 -17.80 6.24
CA ALA A 385 29.17 -17.82 5.43
C ALA A 385 30.45 -17.77 6.28
N ALA A 386 30.46 -17.03 7.39
CA ALA A 386 31.58 -17.00 8.33
C ALA A 386 31.72 -18.34 9.09
N ALA A 387 30.62 -18.99 9.46
CA ALA A 387 30.62 -20.30 10.11
C ALA A 387 31.05 -21.44 9.17
N ALA A 388 30.74 -21.35 7.87
CA ALA A 388 31.23 -22.29 6.86
C ALA A 388 32.75 -22.16 6.64
N THR A 389 33.29 -20.94 6.66
CA THR A 389 34.73 -20.67 6.47
C THR A 389 35.56 -21.07 7.70
N ALA A 390 34.98 -20.99 8.91
CA ALA A 390 35.64 -21.44 10.14
C ALA A 390 35.68 -22.97 10.29
N ARG A 391 34.79 -23.71 9.59
CA ARG A 391 34.72 -25.18 9.67
C ARG A 391 35.76 -25.90 8.80
N GLU A 392 36.37 -25.21 7.83
CA GLU A 392 37.43 -25.78 6.97
C GLU A 392 38.86 -25.58 7.52
N THR A 393 39.04 -24.88 8.65
CA THR A 393 40.39 -24.53 9.15
C THR A 393 40.74 -25.05 10.55
N SER A 394 39.99 -25.98 11.16
CA SER A 394 40.38 -26.56 12.45
C SER A 394 40.36 -28.09 12.49
N THR A 395 41.33 -28.71 11.82
CA THR A 395 41.87 -30.01 12.24
C THR A 395 43.28 -29.80 12.76
N GLY A 396 43.46 -29.77 14.08
CA GLY A 396 44.79 -29.81 14.68
C GLY A 396 44.88 -29.31 16.13
N ALA A 397 45.09 -30.27 17.05
CA ALA A 397 45.76 -30.15 18.35
C ALA A 397 45.05 -29.49 19.56
N THR A 398 44.54 -30.38 20.42
CA THR A 398 44.72 -30.47 21.88
C THR A 398 45.65 -29.47 22.59
N GLU A 399 45.13 -28.75 23.60
CA GLU A 399 45.40 -28.93 25.06
C GLU A 399 44.82 -27.76 25.90
N ALA A 400 44.21 -28.09 27.04
CA ALA A 400 43.97 -27.20 28.18
C ALA A 400 44.99 -27.57 29.30
N PRO A 401 45.08 -26.94 30.50
CA PRO A 401 44.21 -25.93 31.11
C PRO A 401 44.92 -24.85 32.00
N LYS A 402 44.17 -23.84 32.49
CA LYS A 402 44.02 -23.41 33.92
C LYS A 402 43.84 -21.88 34.11
N ALA A 403 42.86 -21.57 34.97
CA ALA A 403 42.84 -20.53 36.02
C ALA A 403 43.02 -19.05 35.60
N ALA A 404 42.49 -18.03 36.27
CA ALA A 404 41.48 -17.83 37.30
C ALA A 404 41.29 -16.29 37.40
N ALA A 405 40.12 -15.89 37.91
CA ALA A 405 39.90 -14.70 38.73
C ALA A 405 39.92 -13.27 38.13
N SER A 406 38.88 -12.55 38.58
CA SER A 406 38.85 -11.15 39.04
C SER A 406 38.41 -10.04 38.09
N LYS A 407 37.17 -9.57 38.35
CA LYS A 407 36.76 -8.15 38.30
C LYS A 407 37.67 -7.32 39.21
N PRO A 408 37.92 -6.02 38.95
CA PRO A 408 36.93 -4.99 39.31
C PRO A 408 36.86 -3.70 38.43
N SER A 409 35.66 -3.13 38.47
CA SER A 409 35.25 -1.71 38.47
C SER A 409 36.08 -0.56 37.86
N LYS A 410 35.31 0.31 37.19
CA LYS A 410 35.14 1.78 37.40
C LYS A 410 35.78 2.74 36.38
N SER A 411 34.96 3.76 36.06
CA SER A 411 35.28 5.07 35.45
C SER A 411 35.84 5.01 34.03
N GLU A 412 35.61 5.96 33.12
CA GLU A 412 35.37 7.39 33.25
C GLU A 412 34.81 7.92 31.92
N GLU A 413 34.25 9.12 31.96
CA GLU A 413 33.82 9.93 30.82
C GLU A 413 34.94 10.14 29.79
N ALA A 414 34.59 10.13 28.50
CA ALA A 414 35.32 10.89 27.49
C ALA A 414 34.37 11.36 26.39
N LYS A 415 34.44 12.66 26.14
CA LYS A 415 33.84 13.42 25.05
C LYS A 415 34.56 13.13 23.74
N GLU A 416 33.82 12.96 22.65
CA GLU A 416 34.23 13.19 21.25
C GLU A 416 32.91 13.57 20.53
N ALA A 417 32.70 14.78 20.00
CA ALA A 417 33.40 15.46 18.91
C ALA A 417 33.41 14.61 17.62
N GLY A 418 32.33 14.71 16.84
CA GLY A 418 32.29 14.39 15.40
C GLY A 418 31.41 15.46 14.76
N GLU A 419 32.01 16.48 14.15
CA GLU A 419 32.31 16.52 12.70
C GLU A 419 31.03 16.39 11.87
N GLU A 420 30.47 17.55 11.55
CA GLU A 420 29.48 17.74 10.49
C GLU A 420 30.18 17.47 9.16
N GLU A 421 29.88 16.33 8.55
CA GLU A 421 30.24 16.05 7.17
C GLU A 421 29.14 16.64 6.27
N GLU A 422 29.45 17.79 5.67
CA GLU A 422 28.65 18.42 4.61
C GLU A 422 28.62 17.47 3.40
N VAL A 423 27.42 16.99 3.07
CA VAL A 423 27.16 16.28 1.80
C VAL A 423 26.98 17.34 0.71
N PRO A 424 27.76 17.31 -0.39
CA PRO A 424 27.54 18.21 -1.51
C PRO A 424 26.28 17.81 -2.27
N ASP A 425 25.31 18.73 -2.33
CA ASP A 425 24.21 18.71 -3.28
C ASP A 425 24.75 18.91 -4.69
N ASP A 426 24.58 17.90 -5.53
CA ASP A 426 24.71 18.02 -6.98
C ASP A 426 23.54 17.28 -7.63
N TRP A 427 23.11 17.76 -8.80
CA TRP A 427 22.00 17.27 -9.64
C TRP A 427 20.60 17.87 -9.39
N ALA A 428 20.50 19.19 -9.52
CA ALA A 428 19.27 19.85 -9.98
C ALA A 428 19.62 20.95 -11.00
N ALA A 429 19.69 20.58 -12.28
CA ALA A 429 19.76 21.56 -13.36
C ALA A 429 18.99 21.07 -14.60
N GLY A 430 17.93 21.82 -14.92
CA GLY A 430 17.64 22.23 -16.29
C GLY A 430 16.77 21.31 -17.15
N LEU A 431 15.45 21.47 -17.04
CA LEU A 431 14.53 21.36 -18.18
C LEU A 431 13.40 22.38 -17.99
N ASP A 432 13.72 23.65 -18.23
CA ASP A 432 12.72 24.63 -18.67
C ASP A 432 12.54 24.37 -20.18
N GLY A 433 11.37 23.85 -20.55
CA GLY A 433 10.94 23.72 -21.93
C GLY A 433 9.93 24.81 -22.21
N ASP A 434 10.34 25.78 -23.00
CA ASP A 434 9.50 26.84 -23.56
C ASP A 434 8.37 26.21 -24.39
N ASP A 435 7.13 26.48 -23.99
CA ASP A 435 5.94 26.31 -24.81
C ASP A 435 5.90 27.45 -25.84
N GLU A 436 6.43 27.21 -27.04
CA GLU A 436 6.14 28.05 -28.20
C GLU A 436 4.75 27.70 -28.74
N GLU A 437 3.82 28.63 -28.54
CA GLU A 437 2.51 28.69 -29.20
C GLU A 437 2.70 28.82 -30.72
N GLU A 438 2.44 27.74 -31.48
CA GLU A 438 2.26 27.83 -32.93
C GLU A 438 0.87 28.42 -33.22
N GLU A 439 0.85 29.71 -33.59
CA GLU A 439 -0.28 30.39 -34.20
C GLU A 439 -0.67 29.68 -35.51
N VAL A 440 -1.90 29.18 -35.57
CA VAL A 440 -2.53 28.69 -36.81
C VAL A 440 -3.08 29.89 -37.57
N PRO A 441 -2.68 30.15 -38.84
CA PRO A 441 -3.31 31.19 -39.63
C PRO A 441 -4.69 30.76 -40.12
N ASP A 442 -5.71 31.49 -39.70
CA ASP A 442 -7.01 31.58 -40.36
C ASP A 442 -6.84 32.24 -41.73
N ASP A 443 -7.05 31.49 -42.81
CA ASP A 443 -7.67 32.00 -44.03
C ASP A 443 -7.95 30.86 -45.02
N TRP A 444 -8.87 31.12 -45.96
CA TRP A 444 -9.39 30.29 -47.06
C TRP A 444 -10.78 29.67 -46.82
N ALA A 445 -11.76 30.58 -46.91
CA ALA A 445 -13.10 30.30 -47.39
C ALA A 445 -13.15 30.10 -48.92
N ALA A 446 -14.14 29.30 -49.35
CA ALA A 446 -14.71 29.14 -50.71
C ALA A 446 -13.79 28.37 -51.70
N GLU A 447 -14.24 27.37 -52.46
CA GLU A 447 -15.38 27.31 -53.38
C GLU A 447 -15.73 25.86 -53.80
N GLU A 448 -17.01 25.66 -54.14
CA GLU A 448 -17.58 24.73 -55.16
C GLU A 448 -17.37 23.20 -55.12
N GLY A 449 -18.51 22.50 -55.10
CA GLY A 449 -18.70 21.06 -55.30
C GLY A 449 -20.13 20.65 -55.03
#